data_AF-A0A5B6TRZ1-F1
#
_entry.id   AF-A0A5B6TRZ1-F1
#
_cell.length_a   1.000
_cell.length_b   1.000
_cell.length_c   1.000
_cell.angle_alpha   90.00
_cell.angle_beta   90.00
_cell.angle_gamma   90.00
#
_symmetry.space_group_name_H-M   'P 1'
#
loop_
_entity.id
_entity.type
_entity.pdbx_description
1 polymer ?
#
loop_
_entity_poly.entity_id
_entity_poly.type
_entity_poly.pdbx_seq_one_letter_code
_entity_poly.pdbx_strand_id
1 'polypeptide(L)'
;MMRRTVTLRKSLHALIAAPLLMAAWPAAHAEEAPFISVVTGLAPDDLLNVRAKPSAIGKTEARLAAGASVRNLGCNYIDGHPWCKVESDNPKATGWAPARYLVPLNPATVPDEAADVPAVGTDAGATPDAPPPDLTARLGSASQPASPETAPKSAAEIAMQDAYGLALAANGSLQIPCARYVGQPMASCAASVTHKGTDKADVTVTWPDGGSRVISFDAGLPASSDAGSDFRFTREGKLNLIRIGVSERFEIADTVVLGD
;
A
#
# COMPACT_ATOMS: atom_id res chain seq x y z
N MET A 1 -76.82 -37.29 61.55
CA MET A 1 -75.90 -38.39 61.17
C MET A 1 -74.81 -37.80 60.27
N MET A 2 -73.64 -37.53 60.83
CA MET A 2 -72.41 -38.33 60.62
C MET A 2 -71.92 -38.32 59.17
N ARG A 3 -70.86 -37.54 58.88
CA ARG A 3 -69.45 -38.02 58.68
C ARG A 3 -69.21 -38.36 57.19
N ARG A 4 -68.21 -37.83 56.48
CA ARG A 4 -66.85 -37.35 56.82
C ARG A 4 -66.38 -36.35 55.75
N THR A 5 -66.04 -35.14 56.16
CA THR A 5 -65.15 -34.25 55.40
C THR A 5 -63.70 -34.65 55.72
N VAL A 6 -62.92 -34.92 54.68
CA VAL A 6 -61.50 -35.25 54.77
C VAL A 6 -60.71 -33.95 54.80
N THR A 7 -60.04 -33.67 55.91
CA THR A 7 -59.02 -32.62 55.99
C THR A 7 -57.76 -33.21 56.63
N LEU A 8 -56.83 -33.68 55.79
CA LEU A 8 -55.46 -33.93 56.22
C LEU A 8 -54.70 -32.60 56.20
N ARG A 9 -54.33 -32.11 57.38
CA ARG A 9 -53.20 -31.18 57.57
C ARG A 9 -52.03 -31.98 58.10
N LYS A 10 -50.93 -32.04 57.35
CA LYS A 10 -49.59 -32.19 57.94
C LYS A 10 -48.60 -31.33 57.18
N SER A 11 -48.20 -30.28 57.87
CA SER A 11 -47.07 -29.39 57.64
C SER A 11 -45.78 -30.19 57.53
N LEU A 12 -44.89 -29.84 56.58
CA LEU A 12 -43.52 -29.41 56.89
C LEU A 12 -42.81 -28.91 55.63
N HIS A 13 -42.04 -27.84 55.79
CA HIS A 13 -41.18 -27.24 54.79
C HIS A 13 -40.05 -28.20 54.40
N ALA A 14 -39.63 -28.18 53.14
CA ALA A 14 -38.25 -27.92 52.73
C ALA A 14 -38.00 -28.34 51.27
N LEU A 15 -37.15 -27.56 50.61
CA LEU A 15 -36.49 -27.82 49.33
C LEU A 15 -37.36 -27.69 48.08
N ILE A 16 -37.62 -26.44 47.72
CA ILE A 16 -37.67 -26.03 46.31
C ILE A 16 -36.25 -26.29 45.76
N ALA A 17 -35.98 -27.51 45.31
CA ALA A 17 -34.90 -27.77 44.37
C ALA A 17 -35.38 -27.25 43.02
N ALA A 18 -35.23 -25.95 42.79
CA ALA A 18 -35.29 -25.41 41.45
C ALA A 18 -34.16 -26.10 40.67
N PRO A 19 -34.45 -26.89 39.62
CA PRO A 19 -33.39 -27.31 38.73
C PRO A 19 -32.92 -26.01 38.06
N LEU A 20 -31.76 -25.53 38.48
CA LEU A 20 -30.93 -24.64 37.69
C LEU A 20 -30.72 -25.35 36.35
N LEU A 21 -31.59 -25.08 35.38
CA LEU A 21 -31.23 -25.20 33.98
C LEU A 21 -30.09 -24.19 33.78
N MET A 22 -28.88 -24.67 34.07
CA MET A 22 -27.68 -24.16 33.44
C MET A 22 -27.90 -24.38 31.95
N ALA A 23 -28.51 -23.39 31.29
CA ALA A 23 -28.37 -23.25 29.87
C ALA A 23 -26.87 -23.16 29.63
N ALA A 24 -26.26 -24.29 29.28
CA ALA A 24 -24.95 -24.32 28.69
C ALA A 24 -25.10 -23.54 27.37
N TRP A 25 -24.89 -22.23 27.45
CA TRP A 25 -24.60 -21.46 26.26
C TRP A 25 -23.39 -22.14 25.65
N PRO A 26 -23.50 -22.71 24.43
CA PRO A 26 -22.29 -23.07 23.73
C PRO A 26 -21.48 -21.78 23.72
N ALA A 27 -20.25 -21.84 24.26
CA ALA A 27 -19.30 -20.78 24.04
C ALA A 27 -19.34 -20.53 22.55
N ALA A 28 -19.87 -19.37 22.14
CA ALA A 28 -19.72 -18.92 20.78
C ALA A 28 -18.21 -18.75 20.65
N HIS A 29 -17.54 -19.81 20.17
CA HIS A 29 -16.25 -19.68 19.56
C HIS A 29 -16.50 -18.61 18.49
N ALA A 30 -16.04 -17.40 18.77
CA ALA A 30 -15.99 -16.36 17.77
C ALA A 30 -15.08 -16.95 16.68
N GLU A 31 -15.72 -17.57 15.69
CA GLU A 31 -15.04 -18.04 14.50
C GLU A 31 -14.55 -16.75 13.84
N GLU A 32 -13.27 -16.47 14.02
CA GLU A 32 -12.64 -15.24 13.56
C GLU A 32 -12.89 -15.17 12.05
N ALA A 33 -13.76 -14.25 11.64
CA ALA A 33 -14.25 -14.22 10.28
C ALA A 33 -13.04 -14.13 9.33
N PRO A 34 -12.97 -14.97 8.29
CA PRO A 34 -11.79 -15.03 7.44
C PRO A 34 -11.56 -13.66 6.80
N PHE A 35 -10.35 -13.14 6.93
CA PHE A 35 -10.00 -11.88 6.31
C PHE A 35 -9.95 -12.08 4.79
N ILE A 36 -10.91 -11.49 4.07
CA ILE A 36 -10.99 -11.62 2.61
C ILE A 36 -10.30 -10.44 1.94
N SER A 37 -9.37 -10.76 1.03
CA SER A 37 -8.77 -9.79 0.11
C SER A 37 -9.25 -10.06 -1.32
N VAL A 38 -9.38 -9.01 -2.11
CA VAL A 38 -9.69 -9.06 -3.54
C VAL A 38 -8.43 -8.75 -4.34
N VAL A 39 -8.22 -9.49 -5.43
CA VAL A 39 -7.14 -9.25 -6.39
C VAL A 39 -7.42 -7.99 -7.21
N THR A 40 -6.55 -6.99 -7.12
CA THR A 40 -6.70 -5.70 -7.81
C THR A 40 -5.37 -5.23 -8.41
N GLY A 41 -5.38 -4.19 -9.26
CA GLY A 41 -4.15 -3.54 -9.75
C GLY A 41 -3.34 -4.34 -10.78
N LEU A 42 -3.89 -5.42 -11.34
CA LEU A 42 -3.31 -6.14 -12.47
C LEU A 42 -3.52 -5.38 -13.79
N ALA A 43 -2.61 -5.58 -14.74
CA ALA A 43 -2.81 -5.11 -16.11
C ALA A 43 -3.99 -5.87 -16.77
N PRO A 44 -4.60 -5.33 -17.86
CA PRO A 44 -5.60 -6.06 -18.62
C PRO A 44 -5.11 -7.45 -19.03
N ASP A 45 -5.97 -8.46 -18.84
CA ASP A 45 -5.71 -9.88 -19.11
C ASP A 45 -4.54 -10.53 -18.33
N ASP A 46 -3.97 -9.86 -17.33
CA ASP A 46 -2.91 -10.42 -16.48
C ASP A 46 -3.47 -11.23 -15.30
N LEU A 47 -2.64 -12.12 -14.74
CA LEU A 47 -2.99 -13.00 -13.63
C LEU A 47 -1.99 -12.87 -12.48
N LEU A 48 -2.52 -12.78 -11.26
CA LEU A 48 -1.72 -12.80 -10.04
C LEU A 48 -1.18 -14.21 -9.77
N ASN A 49 0.14 -14.36 -9.75
CA ASN A 49 0.78 -15.62 -9.36
C ASN A 49 0.76 -15.80 -7.84
N VAL A 50 0.16 -16.90 -7.37
CA VAL A 50 0.28 -17.42 -6.00
C VAL A 50 1.41 -18.44 -5.97
N ARG A 51 2.38 -18.26 -5.07
CA ARG A 51 3.66 -18.99 -5.10
C ARG A 51 3.90 -19.84 -3.87
N ALA A 52 4.69 -20.89 -4.00
CA ALA A 52 5.04 -21.77 -2.88
C ALA A 52 5.82 -21.04 -1.77
N LYS A 53 6.68 -20.10 -2.17
CA LYS A 53 7.51 -19.27 -1.30
C LYS A 53 7.27 -17.78 -1.59
N PRO A 54 7.51 -16.89 -0.62
CA PRO A 54 7.38 -15.44 -0.78
C PRO A 54 8.56 -14.88 -1.59
N SER A 55 8.61 -15.23 -2.88
CA SER A 55 9.72 -14.86 -3.78
C SER A 55 9.22 -14.70 -5.20
N ALA A 56 9.73 -13.68 -5.91
CA ALA A 56 9.37 -13.39 -7.29
C ALA A 56 9.75 -14.51 -8.29
N ILE A 57 10.74 -15.34 -7.94
CA ILE A 57 11.22 -16.46 -8.77
C ILE A 57 10.71 -17.83 -8.26
N GLY A 58 9.92 -17.85 -7.19
CA GLY A 58 9.38 -19.08 -6.61
C GLY A 58 8.39 -19.79 -7.55
N LYS A 59 8.27 -21.11 -7.41
CA LYS A 59 7.27 -21.92 -8.14
C LYS A 59 5.86 -21.34 -7.96
N THR A 60 5.15 -21.16 -9.07
CA THR A 60 3.73 -20.77 -9.08
C THR A 60 2.85 -21.98 -8.78
N GLU A 61 2.01 -21.89 -7.74
CA GLU A 61 1.01 -22.89 -7.37
C GLU A 61 -0.36 -22.60 -8.00
N ALA A 62 -0.71 -21.32 -8.17
CA ALA A 62 -1.95 -20.91 -8.80
C ALA A 62 -1.82 -19.55 -9.49
N ARG A 63 -2.78 -19.25 -10.37
CA ARG A 63 -2.95 -17.96 -11.02
C ARG A 63 -4.37 -17.47 -10.81
N LEU A 64 -4.50 -16.23 -10.34
CA LEU A 64 -5.78 -15.62 -10.00
C LEU A 64 -6.05 -14.42 -10.90
N ALA A 65 -7.28 -14.32 -11.40
CA ALA A 65 -7.70 -13.16 -12.18
C ALA A 65 -7.95 -11.93 -11.29
N ALA A 66 -7.96 -10.75 -11.90
CA ALA A 66 -8.46 -9.55 -11.24
C ALA A 66 -9.91 -9.76 -10.77
N GLY A 67 -10.23 -9.27 -9.58
CA GLY A 67 -11.52 -9.45 -8.92
C GLY A 67 -11.67 -10.78 -8.17
N ALA A 68 -10.70 -11.70 -8.23
CA ALA A 68 -10.75 -12.93 -7.44
C ALA A 68 -10.66 -12.62 -5.94
N SER A 69 -11.51 -13.27 -5.15
CA SER A 69 -11.47 -13.20 -3.68
C SER A 69 -10.60 -14.32 -3.12
N VAL A 70 -9.76 -13.99 -2.13
CA VAL A 70 -8.89 -14.94 -1.41
C VAL A 70 -9.00 -14.72 0.09
N ARG A 71 -8.80 -15.79 0.86
CA ARG A 71 -8.56 -15.70 2.30
C ARG A 71 -7.12 -15.25 2.52
N ASN A 72 -6.90 -14.09 3.10
CA ASN A 72 -5.58 -13.55 3.42
C ASN A 72 -5.25 -13.87 4.89
N LEU A 73 -4.28 -14.74 5.08
CA LEU A 73 -3.89 -15.29 6.38
C LEU A 73 -2.89 -14.39 7.13
N GLY A 74 -2.45 -13.30 6.49
CA GLY A 74 -1.48 -12.36 7.04
C GLY A 74 -0.41 -11.98 6.03
N CYS A 75 0.32 -10.91 6.32
CA CYS A 75 1.37 -10.36 5.48
C CYS A 75 2.66 -10.14 6.26
N ASN A 76 3.78 -10.55 5.68
CA ASN A 76 5.13 -10.36 6.23
C ASN A 76 5.98 -9.55 5.25
N TYR A 77 6.96 -8.80 5.78
CA TYR A 77 8.02 -8.20 4.97
C TYR A 77 9.17 -9.19 4.84
N ILE A 78 9.45 -9.64 3.62
CA ILE A 78 10.46 -10.64 3.32
C ILE A 78 11.35 -10.10 2.20
N ASP A 79 12.65 -10.05 2.46
CA ASP A 79 13.65 -9.43 1.58
C ASP A 79 13.32 -7.97 1.18
N GLY A 80 12.65 -7.24 2.07
CA GLY A 80 12.20 -5.87 1.85
C GLY A 80 10.87 -5.74 1.09
N HIS A 81 10.25 -6.84 0.67
CA HIS A 81 8.98 -6.83 -0.05
C HIS A 81 7.82 -7.36 0.81
N PRO A 82 6.64 -6.71 0.79
CA PRO A 82 5.48 -7.22 1.49
C PRO A 82 4.84 -8.39 0.71
N TRP A 83 4.75 -9.54 1.37
CA TRP A 83 4.14 -10.76 0.87
C TRP A 83 3.02 -11.21 1.79
N CYS A 84 1.88 -11.56 1.22
CA CYS A 84 0.75 -12.10 1.98
C CYS A 84 0.58 -13.57 1.71
N LYS A 85 0.35 -14.35 2.77
CA LYS A 85 -0.07 -15.74 2.66
C LYS A 85 -1.56 -15.77 2.34
N VAL A 86 -1.91 -16.41 1.24
CA VAL A 86 -3.29 -16.47 0.75
C VAL A 86 -3.72 -17.90 0.51
N GLU A 87 -5.01 -18.13 0.72
CA GLU A 87 -5.72 -19.33 0.28
C GLU A 87 -6.81 -18.93 -0.71
N SER A 88 -6.82 -19.59 -1.86
CA SER A 88 -7.86 -19.48 -2.88
C SER A 88 -8.63 -20.79 -2.96
N ASP A 89 -9.92 -20.69 -3.28
CA ASP A 89 -10.77 -21.85 -3.57
C ASP A 89 -10.86 -22.15 -5.09
N ASN A 90 -10.50 -21.18 -5.94
CA ASN A 90 -10.62 -21.33 -7.39
C ASN A 90 -9.50 -20.58 -8.17
N PRO A 91 -8.48 -21.29 -8.67
CA PRO A 91 -8.17 -22.68 -8.35
C PRO A 91 -7.78 -22.86 -6.88
N LYS A 92 -8.10 -24.02 -6.29
CA LYS A 92 -7.78 -24.29 -4.88
C LYS A 92 -6.27 -24.32 -4.67
N ALA A 93 -5.73 -23.36 -3.93
CA ALA A 93 -4.31 -23.27 -3.65
C ALA A 93 -4.01 -22.43 -2.41
N THR A 94 -2.93 -22.76 -1.72
CA THR A 94 -2.40 -21.97 -0.61
C THR A 94 -0.96 -21.58 -0.91
N GLY A 95 -0.63 -20.31 -0.79
CA GLY A 95 0.70 -19.82 -1.14
C GLY A 95 0.91 -18.37 -0.78
N TRP A 96 1.89 -17.75 -1.41
CA TRP A 96 2.32 -16.38 -1.19
C TRP A 96 2.04 -15.53 -2.42
N ALA A 97 1.45 -14.36 -2.21
CA ALA A 97 1.19 -13.38 -3.24
C ALA A 97 1.75 -12.02 -2.82
N PRO A 98 2.25 -11.20 -3.77
CA PRO A 98 2.73 -9.86 -3.45
C PRO A 98 1.58 -8.98 -2.95
N ALA A 99 1.77 -8.33 -1.81
CA ALA A 99 0.72 -7.59 -1.10
C ALA A 99 0.08 -6.50 -1.96
N ARG A 100 0.84 -5.87 -2.85
CA ARG A 100 0.38 -4.77 -3.72
C ARG A 100 -0.87 -5.06 -4.58
N TYR A 101 -1.21 -6.34 -4.78
CA TYR A 101 -2.40 -6.73 -5.55
C TYR A 101 -3.56 -7.20 -4.68
N LEU A 102 -3.48 -7.09 -3.35
CA LEU A 102 -4.50 -7.58 -2.42
C LEU A 102 -5.11 -6.42 -1.65
N VAL A 103 -6.43 -6.29 -1.71
CA VAL A 103 -7.17 -5.23 -1.01
C VAL A 103 -8.41 -5.82 -0.33
N PRO A 104 -8.65 -5.57 0.97
CA PRO A 104 -7.74 -4.93 1.93
C PRO A 104 -6.52 -5.81 2.25
N LEU A 105 -5.51 -5.23 2.89
CA LEU A 105 -4.35 -5.98 3.42
C LEU A 105 -4.64 -6.45 4.84
N ASN A 106 -4.36 -7.72 5.13
CA ASN A 106 -4.43 -8.23 6.48
C ASN A 106 -3.17 -7.79 7.26
N PRO A 107 -3.30 -6.97 8.32
CA PRO A 107 -2.15 -6.54 9.12
C PRO A 107 -1.57 -7.64 10.02
N ALA A 108 -2.25 -8.79 10.15
CA ALA A 108 -1.70 -9.94 10.87
C ALA A 108 -0.40 -10.43 10.23
N THR A 109 0.55 -10.83 11.06
CA THR A 109 1.77 -11.51 10.59
C THR A 109 1.52 -13.01 10.51
N VAL A 110 2.13 -13.66 9.52
CA VAL A 110 2.07 -15.12 9.39
C VAL A 110 3.21 -15.69 10.23
N PRO A 111 2.94 -16.56 11.23
CA PRO A 111 4.00 -17.21 11.98
C PRO A 111 4.96 -17.95 11.04
N ASP A 112 6.26 -17.79 11.28
CA ASP A 112 7.28 -18.34 10.40
C ASP A 112 7.28 -19.87 10.44
N GLU A 113 6.83 -20.51 9.35
CA GLU A 113 7.24 -21.90 9.04
C GLU A 113 8.45 -21.93 8.09
N ALA A 114 9.05 -20.78 7.81
CA ALA A 114 10.39 -20.65 7.23
C ALA A 114 10.90 -19.20 7.31
N ALA A 115 11.51 -18.82 8.43
CA ALA A 115 12.60 -17.84 8.50
C ALA A 115 13.15 -17.81 9.94
N ASP A 116 14.46 -18.01 10.06
CA ASP A 116 15.23 -17.86 11.28
C ASP A 116 15.74 -16.40 11.37
N VAL A 117 16.07 -15.97 12.59
CA VAL A 117 16.73 -14.72 13.06
C VAL A 117 15.94 -13.38 13.15
N PRO A 118 16.26 -12.51 14.14
CA PRO A 118 15.28 -11.91 15.04
C PRO A 118 15.17 -10.38 14.91
N ALA A 119 14.08 -9.85 15.46
CA ALA A 119 13.76 -8.43 15.57
C ALA A 119 14.45 -7.73 16.76
N VAL A 120 14.43 -6.38 16.70
CA VAL A 120 14.34 -5.35 17.75
C VAL A 120 15.26 -4.17 17.37
N GLY A 121 14.87 -2.90 17.40
CA GLY A 121 13.62 -2.25 17.79
C GLY A 121 13.77 -0.73 17.64
N THR A 122 12.65 -0.01 17.58
CA THR A 122 12.59 1.45 17.60
C THR A 122 12.01 1.92 18.93
N ASP A 123 12.71 2.84 19.60
CA ASP A 123 12.23 3.55 20.78
C ASP A 123 11.67 4.95 20.44
N ALA A 124 10.81 5.42 21.35
CA ALA A 124 9.83 6.49 21.22
C ALA A 124 10.28 7.87 21.74
N GLY A 125 9.42 8.88 21.50
CA GLY A 125 9.29 10.11 22.29
C GLY A 125 8.80 11.29 21.42
N ALA A 126 7.58 11.85 21.51
CA ALA A 126 6.81 12.51 22.59
C ALA A 126 6.59 14.01 22.27
N THR A 127 5.35 14.46 22.47
CA THR A 127 4.61 15.73 22.15
C THR A 127 5.09 16.98 22.95
N PRO A 128 4.60 18.26 22.78
CA PRO A 128 3.18 18.69 22.84
C PRO A 128 2.67 19.98 22.09
N ASP A 129 1.33 20.07 22.08
CA ASP A 129 0.34 21.17 21.90
C ASP A 129 0.71 22.65 21.60
N ALA A 130 -0.10 23.25 20.71
CA ALA A 130 -0.51 24.66 20.75
C ALA A 130 -1.91 24.86 20.08
N PRO A 131 -2.81 25.72 20.62
CA PRO A 131 -4.15 25.96 20.06
C PRO A 131 -4.14 27.00 18.92
N PRO A 132 -5.12 26.97 17.99
CA PRO A 132 -5.14 27.88 16.83
C PRO A 132 -5.65 29.30 17.20
N PRO A 133 -5.16 30.36 16.54
CA PRO A 133 -5.63 31.73 16.80
C PRO A 133 -6.97 32.08 16.12
N ASP A 134 -7.73 32.90 16.84
CA ASP A 134 -9.05 33.46 16.54
C ASP A 134 -9.00 34.47 15.36
N LEU A 135 -9.80 34.22 14.32
CA LEU A 135 -9.84 34.99 13.06
C LEU A 135 -10.72 36.25 13.11
N THR A 136 -11.25 36.64 14.27
CA THR A 136 -12.28 37.70 14.33
C THR A 136 -11.73 39.15 14.33
N ALA A 137 -10.42 39.36 14.18
CA ALA A 137 -9.81 40.69 14.28
C ALA A 137 -9.35 41.35 12.95
N ARG A 138 -9.72 40.81 11.78
CA ARG A 138 -9.20 41.34 10.49
C ARG A 138 -10.21 41.82 9.44
N LEU A 139 -11.47 42.01 9.83
CA LEU A 139 -12.47 42.64 8.94
C LEU A 139 -12.65 44.12 9.29
N GLY A 140 -11.77 44.95 8.73
CA GLY A 140 -11.98 46.38 8.59
C GLY A 140 -12.53 46.69 7.20
N SER A 141 -13.67 47.39 7.15
CA SER A 141 -14.33 47.84 5.92
C SER A 141 -13.44 48.70 5.03
N ALA A 142 -13.40 48.38 3.74
CA ALA A 142 -13.13 49.36 2.70
C ALA A 142 -14.01 49.05 1.48
N SER A 143 -15.02 49.89 1.32
CA SER A 143 -15.87 49.99 0.14
C SER A 143 -15.01 50.40 -1.07
N GLN A 144 -14.95 49.56 -2.11
CA GLN A 144 -14.40 49.95 -3.41
C GLN A 144 -15.39 49.50 -4.51
N PRO A 145 -15.83 50.39 -5.42
CA PRO A 145 -16.78 50.03 -6.46
C PRO A 145 -16.11 49.21 -7.58
N ALA A 146 -16.72 48.08 -7.94
CA ALA A 146 -16.28 47.25 -9.05
C ALA A 146 -16.68 47.88 -10.40
N SER A 147 -15.69 48.07 -11.29
CA SER A 147 -15.92 48.20 -12.73
C SER A 147 -15.72 46.83 -13.39
N PRO A 148 -16.35 46.57 -14.55
CA PRO A 148 -16.63 45.22 -15.01
C PRO A 148 -15.49 44.68 -15.89
N GLU A 149 -14.93 43.53 -15.54
CA GLU A 149 -14.13 42.76 -16.50
C GLU A 149 -14.26 41.26 -16.25
N THR A 150 -14.66 40.57 -17.31
CA THR A 150 -14.60 39.12 -17.61
C THR A 150 -14.75 38.12 -16.46
N ALA A 151 -15.80 37.29 -16.56
CA ALA A 151 -16.15 36.23 -15.63
C ALA A 151 -14.91 35.46 -15.13
N PRO A 152 -14.60 35.51 -13.81
CA PRO A 152 -13.56 34.66 -13.26
C PRO A 152 -14.00 33.20 -13.36
N LYS A 153 -13.05 32.30 -13.60
CA LYS A 153 -13.24 30.85 -13.39
C LYS A 153 -13.93 30.65 -12.04
N SER A 154 -14.92 29.76 -12.01
CA SER A 154 -15.67 29.52 -10.78
C SER A 154 -14.70 29.16 -9.64
N ALA A 155 -15.05 29.52 -8.41
CA ALA A 155 -14.24 29.16 -7.23
C ALA A 155 -13.97 27.64 -7.17
N ALA A 156 -14.88 26.82 -7.72
CA ALA A 156 -14.71 25.38 -7.85
C ALA A 156 -13.59 24.99 -8.82
N GLU A 157 -13.44 25.68 -9.95
CA GLU A 157 -12.37 25.42 -10.93
C GLU A 157 -11.01 25.87 -10.39
N ILE A 158 -10.98 27.02 -9.69
CA ILE A 158 -9.77 27.48 -8.98
C ILE A 158 -9.40 26.46 -7.91
N ALA A 159 -10.34 26.02 -7.08
CA ALA A 159 -10.08 25.02 -6.04
C ALA A 159 -9.61 23.67 -6.62
N MET A 160 -10.11 23.27 -7.80
CA MET A 160 -9.68 22.04 -8.46
C MET A 160 -8.27 22.16 -9.05
N GLN A 161 -7.95 23.31 -9.65
CA GLN A 161 -6.60 23.62 -10.15
C GLN A 161 -5.60 23.73 -8.99
N ASP A 162 -6.01 24.30 -7.86
CA ASP A 162 -5.18 24.45 -6.68
C ASP A 162 -4.99 23.10 -5.96
N ALA A 163 -6.03 22.26 -5.87
CA ALA A 163 -5.92 20.90 -5.37
C ALA A 163 -5.01 20.03 -6.26
N TYR A 164 -5.05 20.22 -7.57
CA TYR A 164 -4.15 19.55 -8.51
C TYR A 164 -2.70 20.06 -8.39
N GLY A 165 -2.51 21.38 -8.25
CA GLY A 165 -1.20 22.00 -8.00
C GLY A 165 -0.59 21.58 -6.66
N LEU A 166 -1.40 21.51 -5.61
CA LEU A 166 -1.03 21.00 -4.29
C LEU A 166 -0.75 19.49 -4.33
N ALA A 167 -1.48 18.71 -5.11
CA ALA A 167 -1.18 17.28 -5.31
C ALA A 167 0.14 17.07 -6.07
N LEU A 168 0.44 17.89 -7.07
CA LEU A 168 1.74 17.88 -7.75
C LEU A 168 2.88 18.31 -6.81
N ALA A 169 2.66 19.34 -6.00
CA ALA A 169 3.63 19.81 -5.02
C ALA A 169 3.84 18.80 -3.88
N ALA A 170 2.79 18.10 -3.45
CA ALA A 170 2.86 17.00 -2.50
C ALA A 170 3.58 15.76 -3.09
N ASN A 171 3.52 15.59 -4.41
CA ASN A 171 4.26 14.60 -5.18
C ASN A 171 5.60 15.12 -5.72
N GLY A 172 6.16 16.20 -5.14
CA GLY A 172 7.29 17.00 -5.67
C GLY A 172 8.62 16.28 -5.98
N SER A 173 8.64 14.95 -5.99
CA SER A 173 9.62 14.15 -6.70
C SER A 173 9.35 14.17 -8.21
N LEU A 174 10.36 14.53 -8.99
CA LEU A 174 10.40 14.20 -10.42
C LEU A 174 10.11 12.69 -10.58
N GLN A 175 9.27 12.31 -11.54
CA GLN A 175 8.91 10.91 -11.76
C GLN A 175 9.38 10.48 -13.15
N ILE A 176 9.99 9.30 -13.24
CA ILE A 176 10.39 8.68 -14.51
C ILE A 176 9.86 7.25 -14.60
N PRO A 177 9.60 6.73 -15.81
CA PRO A 177 9.34 5.30 -15.97
C PRO A 177 10.59 4.49 -15.62
N CYS A 178 10.45 3.52 -14.72
CA CYS A 178 11.51 2.54 -14.45
C CYS A 178 10.98 1.13 -14.11
N ALA A 179 11.80 0.12 -14.34
CA ALA A 179 11.55 -1.26 -13.94
C ALA A 179 12.85 -1.88 -13.44
N ARG A 180 12.83 -2.53 -12.27
CA ARG A 180 14.02 -3.13 -11.64
C ARG A 180 14.18 -4.59 -11.99
N TYR A 181 13.06 -5.31 -12.08
CA TYR A 181 13.03 -6.77 -12.22
C TYR A 181 12.72 -7.21 -13.65
N VAL A 182 13.19 -8.42 -13.99
CA VAL A 182 12.94 -9.05 -15.30
C VAL A 182 11.44 -9.21 -15.50
N GLY A 183 10.93 -8.74 -16.64
CA GLY A 183 9.52 -8.85 -17.00
C GLY A 183 8.58 -7.91 -16.23
N GLN A 184 9.09 -7.07 -15.32
CA GLN A 184 8.26 -6.09 -14.62
C GLN A 184 7.69 -5.06 -15.62
N PRO A 185 6.42 -4.65 -15.53
CA PRO A 185 5.96 -3.49 -16.28
C PRO A 185 6.71 -2.24 -15.80
N MET A 186 6.82 -1.23 -16.66
CA MET A 186 7.37 0.07 -16.24
C MET A 186 6.46 0.67 -15.16
N ALA A 187 7.06 1.05 -14.04
CA ALA A 187 6.41 1.75 -12.94
C ALA A 187 6.85 3.22 -12.92
N SER A 188 6.14 4.04 -12.15
CA SER A 188 6.58 5.40 -11.84
C SER A 188 7.59 5.35 -10.71
N CYS A 189 8.79 5.88 -10.94
CA CYS A 189 9.88 5.91 -9.97
C CYS A 189 10.25 7.35 -9.66
N ALA A 190 10.41 7.64 -8.37
CA ALA A 190 10.88 8.95 -7.94
C ALA A 190 12.31 9.16 -8.45
N ALA A 191 12.63 10.37 -8.85
CA ALA A 191 13.92 10.76 -9.34
C ALA A 191 14.34 12.11 -8.75
N SER A 192 15.64 12.31 -8.66
CA SER A 192 16.24 13.61 -8.39
C SER A 192 17.48 13.77 -9.26
N VAL A 193 17.82 15.01 -9.59
CA VAL A 193 18.92 15.32 -10.50
C VAL A 193 19.91 16.21 -9.78
N THR A 194 21.19 15.82 -9.83
CA THR A 194 22.30 16.59 -9.28
C THR A 194 23.27 16.93 -10.40
N HIS A 195 23.36 18.22 -10.75
CA HIS A 195 24.33 18.69 -11.74
C HIS A 195 25.72 18.78 -11.10
N LYS A 196 26.72 18.16 -11.73
CA LYS A 196 28.13 18.09 -11.27
C LYS A 196 29.08 18.99 -12.08
N GLY A 197 28.54 19.81 -12.96
CA GLY A 197 29.29 20.69 -13.86
C GLY A 197 28.37 21.24 -14.94
N THR A 198 28.95 21.81 -16.00
CA THR A 198 28.19 22.34 -17.15
C THR A 198 27.45 21.24 -17.91
N ASP A 199 28.09 20.08 -18.08
CA ASP A 199 27.62 19.02 -18.98
C ASP A 199 27.45 17.65 -18.28
N LYS A 200 27.63 17.60 -16.96
CA LYS A 200 27.52 16.36 -16.16
C LYS A 200 26.38 16.45 -15.18
N ALA A 201 25.58 15.39 -15.14
CA ALA A 201 24.47 15.26 -14.19
C ALA A 201 24.37 13.82 -13.69
N ASP A 202 24.00 13.67 -12.43
CA ASP A 202 23.60 12.38 -11.86
C ASP A 202 22.09 12.38 -11.67
N VAL A 203 21.42 11.41 -12.28
CA VAL A 203 20.01 11.12 -12.00
C VAL A 203 19.96 10.00 -10.97
N THR A 204 19.47 10.33 -9.78
CA THR A 204 19.22 9.35 -8.71
C THR A 204 17.78 8.90 -8.83
N VAL A 205 17.58 7.62 -9.13
CA VAL A 205 16.25 7.00 -9.27
C VAL A 205 15.96 6.17 -8.03
N THR A 206 14.88 6.46 -7.34
CA THR A 206 14.41 5.75 -6.15
C THR A 206 13.22 4.90 -6.52
N TRP A 207 13.33 3.59 -6.30
CA TRP A 207 12.23 2.67 -6.61
C TRP A 207 11.12 2.76 -5.55
N PRO A 208 9.86 2.49 -5.93
CA PRO A 208 8.76 2.41 -4.97
C PRO A 208 8.94 1.32 -3.91
N ASP A 209 9.68 0.25 -4.23
CA ASP A 209 10.01 -0.83 -3.29
C ASP A 209 11.29 -0.57 -2.48
N GLY A 210 11.89 0.62 -2.64
CA GLY A 210 13.05 1.06 -1.89
C GLY A 210 14.40 0.81 -2.58
N GLY A 211 15.42 1.49 -2.05
CA GLY A 211 16.75 1.60 -2.66
C GLY A 211 16.78 2.62 -3.79
N SER A 212 17.98 2.86 -4.31
CA SER A 212 18.20 3.80 -5.40
C SER A 212 19.24 3.32 -6.40
N ARG A 213 19.18 3.91 -7.60
CA ARG A 213 20.16 3.78 -8.69
C ARG A 213 20.69 5.15 -9.03
N VAL A 214 22.00 5.33 -9.05
CA VAL A 214 22.61 6.53 -9.64
C VAL A 214 22.98 6.24 -11.09
N ILE A 215 22.46 7.05 -12.01
CA ILE A 215 22.79 7.02 -13.43
C ILE A 215 23.49 8.33 -13.77
N SER A 216 24.76 8.24 -14.16
CA SER A 216 25.56 9.41 -14.54
C SER A 216 25.39 9.72 -16.02
N PHE A 217 25.22 11.00 -16.32
CA PHE A 217 25.11 11.57 -17.65
C PHE A 217 26.31 12.47 -17.95
N ASP A 218 26.73 12.46 -19.21
CA ASP A 218 27.79 13.31 -19.77
C ASP A 218 27.36 13.88 -21.11
N ALA A 219 27.45 15.19 -21.29
CA ALA A 219 26.95 15.92 -22.46
C ALA A 219 25.50 15.54 -22.85
N GLY A 220 24.63 15.37 -21.84
CA GLY A 220 23.22 15.00 -22.00
C GLY A 220 22.98 13.54 -22.41
N LEU A 221 24.01 12.69 -22.43
CA LEU A 221 23.91 11.27 -22.77
C LEU A 221 24.15 10.39 -21.52
N PRO A 222 23.47 9.24 -21.40
CA PRO A 222 23.76 8.29 -20.33
C PRO A 222 25.18 7.73 -20.48
N ALA A 223 25.99 7.83 -19.43
CA ALA A 223 27.40 7.46 -19.44
C ALA A 223 27.70 6.21 -18.60
N SER A 224 27.12 6.11 -17.40
CA SER A 224 27.39 4.98 -16.48
C SER A 224 26.36 4.87 -15.36
N SER A 225 26.55 3.87 -14.47
CA SER A 225 25.79 3.73 -13.23
C SER A 225 26.65 3.24 -12.07
N ASP A 226 26.13 3.35 -10.85
CA ASP A 226 26.75 2.84 -9.62
C ASP A 226 26.65 1.30 -9.45
N ALA A 227 26.00 0.59 -10.38
CA ALA A 227 25.73 -0.85 -10.25
C ALA A 227 26.97 -1.74 -10.49
N GLY A 228 28.02 -1.21 -11.12
CA GLY A 228 29.19 -2.00 -11.55
C GLY A 228 28.88 -3.14 -12.55
N SER A 229 27.68 -3.12 -13.14
CA SER A 229 27.20 -4.11 -14.11
C SER A 229 27.15 -3.53 -15.52
N ASP A 230 26.89 -4.38 -16.52
CA ASP A 230 26.77 -3.96 -17.91
C ASP A 230 25.78 -2.81 -18.08
N PHE A 231 26.23 -1.73 -18.72
CA PHE A 231 25.45 -0.54 -18.98
C PHE A 231 25.26 -0.36 -20.47
N ARG A 232 24.01 -0.31 -20.93
CA ARG A 232 23.68 -0.07 -22.34
C ARG A 232 22.49 0.87 -22.44
N PHE A 233 22.48 1.68 -23.49
CA PHE A 233 21.33 2.54 -23.75
C PHE A 233 21.08 2.66 -25.25
N THR A 234 19.83 2.96 -25.59
CA THR A 234 19.41 3.42 -26.91
C THR A 234 18.69 4.75 -26.75
N ARG A 235 18.65 5.55 -27.81
CA ARG A 235 17.98 6.86 -27.78
C ARG A 235 16.91 6.92 -28.85
N GLU A 236 15.71 7.31 -28.45
CA GLU A 236 14.56 7.51 -29.33
C GLU A 236 14.15 8.99 -29.23
N GLY A 237 14.64 9.80 -30.17
CA GLY A 237 14.47 11.25 -30.12
C GLY A 237 15.12 11.86 -28.88
N LYS A 238 14.31 12.40 -27.96
CA LYS A 238 14.74 12.97 -26.68
C LYS A 238 14.62 12.02 -25.48
N LEU A 239 14.28 10.75 -25.73
CA LEU A 239 14.11 9.74 -24.70
C LEU A 239 15.31 8.79 -24.68
N ASN A 240 15.93 8.64 -23.52
CA ASN A 240 17.00 7.68 -23.30
C ASN A 240 16.41 6.40 -22.69
N LEU A 241 16.51 5.29 -23.41
CA LEU A 241 16.10 3.96 -22.95
C LEU A 241 17.34 3.24 -22.44
N ILE A 242 17.50 3.18 -21.13
CA ILE A 242 18.71 2.71 -20.46
C ILE A 242 18.44 1.33 -19.87
N ARG A 243 19.42 0.42 -19.99
CA ARG A 243 19.39 -0.90 -19.38
C ARG A 243 20.67 -1.13 -18.58
N ILE A 244 20.49 -1.60 -17.36
CA ILE A 244 21.58 -1.86 -16.41
C ILE A 244 21.49 -3.32 -15.96
N GLY A 245 22.58 -4.05 -16.16
CA GLY A 245 22.63 -5.49 -15.95
C GLY A 245 21.56 -6.24 -16.74
N VAL A 246 20.99 -7.26 -16.11
CA VAL A 246 20.06 -8.19 -16.76
C VAL A 246 18.60 -7.73 -16.76
N SER A 247 18.22 -6.80 -15.89
CA SER A 247 16.81 -6.55 -15.57
C SER A 247 16.40 -5.09 -15.51
N GLU A 248 17.29 -4.20 -15.09
CA GLU A 248 16.91 -2.82 -14.82
C GLU A 248 16.74 -2.04 -16.12
N ARG A 249 15.67 -1.25 -16.17
CA ARG A 249 15.26 -0.45 -17.31
C ARG A 249 14.80 0.91 -16.83
N PHE A 250 15.23 1.95 -17.53
CA PHE A 250 14.88 3.33 -17.23
C PHE A 250 14.58 4.07 -18.53
N GLU A 251 13.57 4.93 -18.49
CA GLU A 251 13.27 5.87 -19.56
C GLU A 251 13.47 7.28 -19.03
N ILE A 252 14.54 7.95 -19.49
CA ILE A 252 14.92 9.27 -18.99
C ILE A 252 14.93 10.24 -20.15
N ALA A 253 13.98 11.18 -20.15
CA ALA A 253 13.93 12.24 -21.14
C ALA A 253 15.05 13.26 -20.91
N ASP A 254 15.53 13.92 -21.96
CA ASP A 254 16.56 14.95 -21.83
C ASP A 254 16.12 16.10 -20.91
N THR A 255 14.83 16.43 -20.89
CA THR A 255 14.27 17.48 -20.01
C THR A 255 14.41 17.15 -18.53
N VAL A 256 14.43 15.86 -18.16
CA VAL A 256 14.77 15.42 -16.80
C VAL A 256 16.19 15.82 -16.48
N VAL A 257 17.12 15.57 -17.40
CA VAL A 257 18.56 15.77 -17.18
C VAL A 257 18.94 17.25 -17.26
N LEU A 258 18.27 18.04 -18.11
CA LEU A 258 18.61 19.43 -18.41
C LEU A 258 17.77 20.45 -17.61
N GLY A 259 16.55 20.10 -17.21
CA GLY A 259 15.66 20.96 -16.42
C GLY A 259 14.80 21.94 -17.22
N ASP A 260 14.57 21.68 -18.51
CA ASP A 260 13.82 22.55 -19.44
C ASP A 260 12.31 22.30 -19.49
#